data_AF-A0A3D1CZM2-F1
#
_entry.id   AF-A0A3D1CZM2-F1
#
_cell.length_a   1.000
_cell.length_b   1.000
_cell.length_c   1.000
_cell.angle_alpha   90.00
_cell.angle_beta   90.00
_cell.angle_gamma   90.00
#
_symmetry.space_group_name_H-M   'P 1'
#
loop_
_entity.id
_entity.type
_entity.pdbx_description
1 polymer ?
#
loop_
_entity_poly.entity_id
_entity_poly.type
_entity_poly.pdbx_seq_one_letter_code
_entity_poly.pdbx_strand_id
1 'polypeptide(L)' 'MAQGRAQGMAQGIEQGKAQGIEEGRAQGEKSALYKVVEKMKKMGMTDTQIVEATGLTLQQVEQCQK' A
#
# COMPACT_ATOMS: atom_id res chain seq x y z
N MET A 1 -34.41 5.88 -25.42
CA MET A 1 -33.81 4.86 -24.53
C MET A 1 -32.26 4.81 -24.61
N ALA A 2 -31.58 5.95 -24.83
CA ALA A 2 -30.12 5.98 -25.03
C ALA A 2 -29.33 6.54 -23.83
N GLN A 3 -29.99 7.25 -22.91
CA GLN A 3 -29.30 8.00 -21.84
C GLN A 3 -28.90 7.13 -20.63
N GLY A 4 -29.69 6.11 -20.28
CA GLY A 4 -29.40 5.26 -19.12
C GLY A 4 -28.13 4.39 -19.25
N ARG A 5 -27.74 4.02 -20.49
CA ARG A 5 -26.51 3.23 -20.73
C ARG A 5 -25.23 4.05 -20.64
N ALA A 6 -25.28 5.32 -21.05
CA ALA A 6 -24.14 6.23 -20.99
C ALA A 6 -23.79 6.61 -19.53
N GLN A 7 -24.80 6.89 -18.70
CA GLN A 7 -24.59 7.18 -17.28
C GLN A 7 -24.07 5.97 -16.49
N GLY A 8 -24.60 4.77 -16.76
CA GLY A 8 -24.14 3.54 -16.09
C GLY A 8 -22.67 3.19 -16.39
N MET A 9 -22.20 3.43 -17.63
CA MET A 9 -20.80 3.21 -17.99
C MET A 9 -19.86 4.25 -17.38
N ALA A 10 -20.27 5.53 -17.36
CA ALA A 10 -19.46 6.60 -16.77
C ALA A 10 -19.27 6.39 -15.26
N GLN A 11 -20.34 6.09 -14.52
CA GLN A 11 -20.25 5.83 -13.08
C GLN A 11 -19.45 4.55 -12.76
N GLY A 12 -19.62 3.49 -13.55
CA GLY A 12 -18.88 2.23 -13.35
C GLY A 12 -17.37 2.38 -13.55
N ILE A 13 -16.93 3.18 -14.52
CA ILE A 13 -15.50 3.43 -14.77
C ILE A 13 -14.90 4.34 -13.69
N GLU A 14 -15.64 5.35 -13.24
CA GLU A 14 -15.17 6.29 -12.22
C GLU A 14 -15.03 5.61 -10.85
N GLN A 15 -16.04 4.84 -10.42
CA GLN A 15 -15.96 4.09 -9.16
C GLN A 15 -14.89 2.99 -9.20
N GLY A 16 -14.80 2.24 -10.31
CA GLY A 16 -13.79 1.19 -10.46
C GLY A 16 -12.34 1.73 -10.49
N LYS A 17 -12.12 2.89 -11.11
CA LYS A 17 -10.79 3.54 -11.08
C LYS A 17 -10.47 4.14 -9.71
N ALA A 18 -11.43 4.79 -9.05
CA ALA A 18 -11.21 5.38 -7.74
C ALA A 18 -10.88 4.32 -6.69
N GLN A 19 -11.67 3.24 -6.62
CA GLN A 19 -11.41 2.12 -5.70
C GLN A 19 -10.10 1.38 -6.05
N GLY A 20 -9.86 1.08 -7.33
CA GLY A 20 -8.64 0.39 -7.74
C GLY A 20 -7.35 1.19 -7.50
N ILE A 21 -7.40 2.52 -7.66
CA ILE A 21 -6.26 3.40 -7.35
C ILE A 21 -6.06 3.51 -5.84
N GLU A 22 -7.11 3.67 -5.06
CA GLU A 22 -7.01 3.82 -3.60
C GLU A 22 -6.53 2.51 -2.94
N GLU A 23 -7.11 1.37 -3.30
CA GLU A 23 -6.69 0.05 -2.82
C GLU A 23 -5.27 -0.28 -3.30
N GLY A 24 -4.96 -0.03 -4.57
CA GLY A 24 -3.64 -0.29 -5.14
C GLY A 24 -2.54 0.58 -4.51
N ARG A 25 -2.86 1.82 -4.15
CA ARG A 25 -1.91 2.75 -3.52
C ARG A 25 -1.70 2.41 -2.04
N ALA A 26 -2.77 2.15 -1.28
CA ALA A 26 -2.67 1.75 0.12
C ALA A 26 -1.97 0.39 0.30
N GLN A 27 -2.27 -0.58 -0.57
CA GLN A 27 -1.64 -1.90 -0.56
C GLN A 27 -0.19 -1.82 -1.08
N GLY A 28 0.06 -0.97 -2.07
CA GLY A 28 1.39 -0.69 -2.61
C GLY A 28 2.31 -0.01 -1.60
N GLU A 29 1.84 1.00 -0.88
CA GLU A 29 2.61 1.72 0.15
C GLU A 29 2.97 0.81 1.32
N LYS A 30 2.00 0.04 1.84
CA LYS A 30 2.28 -0.96 2.87
C LYS A 30 3.28 -2.00 2.39
N SER A 31 3.06 -2.60 1.22
CA SER A 31 3.97 -3.61 0.67
C SER A 31 5.38 -3.06 0.39
N ALA A 32 5.48 -1.81 -0.03
CA ALA A 32 6.76 -1.13 -0.21
C ALA A 32 7.50 -0.96 1.12
N LEU A 33 6.81 -0.49 2.17
CA LEU A 33 7.38 -0.37 3.52
C LEU A 33 7.87 -1.73 4.04
N TYR A 34 7.04 -2.79 3.91
CA TYR A 34 7.42 -4.15 4.27
C TYR A 34 8.68 -4.61 3.53
N LYS A 35 8.77 -4.42 2.21
CA LYS A 35 9.95 -4.78 1.40
C LYS A 35 11.19 -3.98 1.77
N VAL A 36 11.03 -2.71 2.13
CA VAL A 36 12.14 -1.85 2.58
C VAL A 36 12.69 -2.35 3.91
N VAL A 37 11.82 -2.62 4.89
CA VAL A 37 12.18 -3.20 6.18
C VAL A 37 12.90 -4.54 6.01
N GLU A 38 12.37 -5.43 5.17
CA GLU A 38 12.97 -6.75 4.92
C GLU A 38 14.35 -6.64 4.25
N LYS A 39 14.52 -5.73 3.29
CA LYS A 39 15.82 -5.42 2.69
C LYS A 39 16.81 -4.85 3.71
N MET A 40 16.38 -3.92 4.55
CA MET A 40 17.22 -3.32 5.60
C MET A 40 17.70 -4.38 6.60
N LYS A 41 16.82 -5.27 7.06
CA LYS A 41 17.21 -6.41 7.90
C LYS A 41 18.20 -7.34 7.19
N LYS A 42 17.98 -7.66 5.91
CA LYS A 42 18.92 -8.47 5.11
C LYS A 42 20.29 -7.82 4.93
N MET A 43 20.36 -6.49 4.98
CA MET A 43 21.63 -5.75 5.00
C MET A 43 22.30 -5.71 6.39
N GLY A 44 21.69 -6.31 7.41
CA GLY A 44 22.21 -6.34 8.78
C GLY A 44 21.84 -5.11 9.62
N MET A 45 20.88 -4.30 9.19
CA MET A 45 20.37 -3.21 10.03
C MET A 45 19.53 -3.77 11.18
N THR A 46 19.66 -3.14 12.34
CA THR A 46 18.87 -3.46 13.53
C THR A 46 17.47 -2.86 13.45
N ASP A 47 16.52 -3.49 14.12
CA ASP A 47 15.12 -3.06 14.17
C ASP A 47 14.99 -1.59 14.59
N THR A 48 15.86 -1.13 15.50
CA THR A 48 15.94 0.26 15.95
C THR A 48 16.35 1.23 14.84
N GLN A 49 17.35 0.87 14.01
CA GLN A 49 17.77 1.70 12.87
C GLN A 49 16.69 1.76 11.79
N ILE A 50 15.96 0.66 11.60
CA ILE A 50 14.85 0.59 10.65
C ILE A 50 13.71 1.49 11.12
N VAL A 51 13.35 1.43 12.40
CA VAL A 51 12.38 2.32 13.05
C VAL A 51 12.76 3.79 12.82
N GLU A 52 14.03 4.14 13.02
CA GLU A 52 14.53 5.51 12.84
C GLU A 52 14.53 5.94 11.36
N ALA A 53 14.92 5.07 10.43
CA ALA A 53 15.00 5.38 9.00
C ALA A 53 13.65 5.39 8.29
N THR A 54 12.67 4.60 8.76
CA THR A 54 11.35 4.45 8.12
C THR A 54 10.23 5.16 8.88
N GLY A 55 10.48 5.58 10.13
CA GLY A 55 9.45 6.14 11.03
C GLY A 55 8.42 5.11 11.50
N LEU A 56 8.65 3.82 11.24
CA LEU A 56 7.80 2.73 11.70
C LEU A 56 8.07 2.42 13.18
N THR A 57 7.09 1.86 13.87
CA THR A 57 7.29 1.35 15.24
C THR A 57 7.91 -0.04 15.25
N LEU A 58 8.57 -0.43 16.36
CA LEU A 58 9.11 -1.79 16.54
C LEU A 58 8.04 -2.86 16.25
N GLN A 59 6.81 -2.66 16.73
CA GLN A 59 5.70 -3.57 16.43
C GLN A 59 5.39 -3.67 14.94
N GLN A 60 5.48 -2.57 14.17
CA GLN A 60 5.24 -2.62 12.73
C GLN A 60 6.36 -3.35 12.01
N VAL A 61 7.62 -3.11 12.39
CA VAL A 61 8.80 -3.81 11.87
C VAL A 61 8.75 -5.31 12.19
N GLU A 62 8.21 -5.69 13.34
CA GLU A 62 8.02 -7.09 13.76
C GLU A 62 6.82 -7.73 13.06
N GLN A 63 5.73 -6.97 12.86
CA GLN A 63 4.59 -7.40 12.03
C GLN A 63 4.99 -7.65 10.57
N CYS A 64 6.09 -7.05 10.09
CA CYS A 64 6.65 -7.36 8.78
C CYS A 64 7.21 -8.79 8.67
N GLN A 65 7.39 -9.51 9.78
CA GLN A 65 8.03 -10.83 9.81
C GLN A 65 7.08 -12.04 9.78
N LYS A 66 5.75 -11.83 9.79
CA LYS A 66 4.77 -12.90 9.60
C LYS A 66 4.39 -13.07 8.14
#